data_AF-A0A936DNK0-F1
#
_entry.id   AF-A0A936DNK0-F1
#
_cell.length_a   1.000
_cell.length_b   1.000
_cell.length_c   1.000
_cell.angle_alpha   90.00
_cell.angle_beta   90.00
_cell.angle_gamma   90.00
#
_symmetry.space_group_name_H-M   'P 1'
#
loop_
_entity.id
_entity.type
_entity.pdbx_description
1 polymer ?
#
loop_
_entity_poly.entity_id
_entity_poly.type
_entity_poly.pdbx_seq_one_letter_code
_entity_poly.pdbx_strand_id
1 'polypeptide(L)'
;MKILLKILILIAFTSVLQAQSKFNIVFPSPALPRYAVEGIICPVIELEDGNSLVVSISIAVDTSYYLYTYCTKLDPNGNVIWVKPITDSVNFVYARDFQKFGDDKYIICGSKYYADKKYQSYWYGIFDLNMELIESHLYPTSYNRPSFMKMLQSPNGDIILCGTNDQTNDRGNGASAYARASVMCVDSIGNQKWYHEFYDSIPSYELDNFLNLSFDAMGNIYACGYSFWVGNNRNNNDGTIAKIDEQGAVLWYKRYEGLEDEQGFGFITE
;
A
#
# COMPACT_ATOMS: atom_id res chain seq x y z
N MET A 1 -12.09 30.58 -47.73
CA MET A 1 -11.27 30.23 -46.54
C MET A 1 -11.87 30.77 -45.22
N LYS A 2 -13.20 30.72 -45.02
CA LYS A 2 -13.85 31.01 -43.72
C LYS A 2 -14.99 30.04 -43.35
N ILE A 3 -15.24 29.02 -44.20
CA ILE A 3 -16.30 28.02 -44.00
C ILE A 3 -15.72 26.67 -43.53
N LEU A 4 -14.48 26.33 -43.91
CA LEU A 4 -13.82 25.12 -43.39
C LEU A 4 -13.44 25.19 -41.90
N LEU A 5 -13.24 26.38 -41.33
CA LEU A 5 -12.84 26.55 -39.93
C LEU A 5 -14.01 26.36 -38.94
N LYS A 6 -15.26 26.49 -39.40
CA LYS A 6 -16.45 26.29 -38.54
C LYS A 6 -16.85 24.82 -38.38
N ILE A 7 -16.48 23.95 -39.32
CA ILE A 7 -16.79 22.51 -39.26
C ILE A 7 -15.78 21.75 -38.38
N LEU A 8 -14.50 22.17 -38.36
CA LEU A 8 -13.51 21.59 -37.45
C LEU A 8 -13.75 21.93 -35.97
N ILE A 9 -14.33 23.10 -35.67
CA ILE A 9 -14.67 23.48 -34.28
C ILE A 9 -15.94 22.76 -33.79
N LEU A 10 -16.84 22.34 -34.70
CA LEU A 10 -18.05 21.60 -34.31
C LEU A 10 -17.78 20.09 -34.11
N ILE A 11 -16.74 19.52 -34.73
CA ILE A 11 -16.34 18.11 -34.55
C ILE A 11 -15.40 17.94 -33.33
N ALA A 12 -14.68 19.00 -32.92
CA ALA A 12 -13.87 18.99 -31.71
C ALA A 12 -14.69 19.13 -30.41
N PHE A 13 -15.95 19.57 -30.48
CA PHE A 13 -16.82 19.71 -29.29
C PHE A 13 -17.81 18.54 -29.10
N THR A 14 -17.94 17.62 -30.06
CA THR A 14 -18.77 16.41 -29.88
C THR A 14 -17.96 15.19 -29.42
N SER A 15 -16.62 15.25 -29.44
CA SER A 15 -15.75 14.17 -28.96
C SER A 15 -15.31 14.32 -27.49
N VAL A 16 -15.60 15.45 -26.84
CA VAL A 16 -15.17 15.73 -25.45
C VAL A 16 -16.33 15.67 -24.44
N LEU A 17 -17.56 15.37 -24.87
CA LEU A 17 -18.75 15.40 -24.01
C LEU A 17 -19.37 14.03 -23.70
N GLN A 18 -18.60 12.94 -23.82
CA GLN A 18 -19.06 11.61 -23.42
C GLN A 18 -17.99 10.73 -22.76
N ALA A 19 -17.00 11.34 -22.11
CA ALA A 19 -16.07 10.63 -21.21
C ALA A 19 -16.25 11.12 -19.76
N GLN A 20 -17.50 11.28 -19.34
CA GLN A 20 -17.84 11.18 -17.92
C GLN A 20 -18.75 9.95 -17.81
N SER A 21 -18.18 8.77 -18.06
CA SER A 21 -18.80 7.57 -17.49
C SER A 21 -18.81 7.83 -15.99
N LYS A 22 -20.00 7.88 -15.40
CA LYS A 22 -20.12 7.66 -13.97
C LYS A 22 -19.44 6.32 -13.74
N PHE A 23 -18.21 6.33 -13.24
CA PHE A 23 -17.51 5.17 -12.70
C PHE A 23 -18.21 4.79 -11.38
N ASN A 24 -19.50 4.46 -11.47
CA ASN A 24 -20.26 3.82 -10.41
C ASN A 24 -20.16 2.31 -10.64
N ILE A 25 -18.93 1.79 -10.67
CA ILE A 25 -18.74 0.35 -10.60
C ILE A 25 -18.94 -0.01 -9.13
N VAL A 26 -20.11 -0.56 -8.83
CA VAL A 26 -20.37 -1.20 -7.55
C VAL A 26 -19.79 -2.60 -7.67
N PHE A 27 -18.68 -2.85 -6.98
CA PHE A 27 -18.08 -4.19 -6.96
C PHE A 27 -18.96 -5.09 -6.09
N PRO A 28 -19.57 -6.14 -6.66
CA PRO A 28 -20.43 -7.05 -5.90
C PRO A 28 -19.59 -7.84 -4.90
N SER A 29 -19.98 -7.84 -3.63
CA SER A 29 -19.41 -8.76 -2.64
C SER A 29 -20.14 -10.10 -2.74
N PRO A 30 -19.44 -11.22 -2.96
CA PRO A 30 -20.07 -12.54 -2.99
C PRO A 30 -20.63 -12.98 -1.64
N ALA A 31 -20.29 -12.29 -0.54
CA ALA A 31 -20.63 -12.71 0.81
C ALA A 31 -21.93 -12.08 1.35
N LEU A 32 -22.24 -10.81 1.06
CA LEU A 32 -23.32 -10.10 1.76
C LEU A 32 -24.05 -9.01 0.92
N PRO A 33 -25.36 -8.81 1.13
CA PRO A 33 -26.25 -8.08 0.20
C PRO A 33 -26.20 -6.54 0.26
N ARG A 34 -25.32 -5.92 1.06
CA ARG A 34 -25.30 -4.44 1.25
C ARG A 34 -23.91 -3.88 1.53
N TYR A 35 -23.08 -3.61 0.51
CA TYR A 35 -21.80 -2.91 0.72
C TYR A 35 -21.54 -1.75 -0.23
N ALA A 36 -20.78 -0.78 0.26
CA ALA A 36 -20.11 0.27 -0.49
C ALA A 36 -18.63 -0.09 -0.60
N VAL A 37 -18.09 -0.04 -1.83
CA VAL A 37 -16.66 -0.17 -2.07
C VAL A 37 -16.04 1.19 -1.80
N GLU A 38 -15.02 1.25 -0.94
CA GLU A 38 -14.42 2.52 -0.55
C GLU A 38 -13.34 2.99 -1.53
N GLY A 39 -12.69 2.07 -2.25
CA GLY A 39 -11.77 2.45 -3.32
C GLY A 39 -10.76 1.38 -3.71
N ILE A 40 -10.02 1.71 -4.76
CA ILE A 40 -8.81 1.00 -5.19
C ILE A 40 -7.67 1.45 -4.27
N ILE A 41 -6.98 0.51 -3.64
CA ILE A 41 -6.00 0.79 -2.57
C ILE A 41 -4.57 0.37 -2.91
N CYS A 42 -4.37 -0.29 -4.05
CA CYS A 42 -3.07 -0.71 -4.55
C CYS A 42 -2.92 -0.36 -6.04
N PRO A 43 -1.71 -0.46 -6.61
CA PRO A 43 -1.52 -0.36 -8.05
C PRO A 43 -2.41 -1.33 -8.84
N VAL A 44 -2.78 -0.92 -10.05
CA VAL A 44 -3.52 -1.75 -11.01
C VAL A 44 -2.52 -2.60 -11.80
N ILE A 45 -2.80 -3.90 -11.97
CA ILE A 45 -2.00 -4.77 -12.83
C ILE A 45 -2.73 -5.00 -14.14
N GLU A 46 -2.15 -4.56 -15.24
CA GLU A 46 -2.62 -4.92 -16.58
C GLU A 46 -2.15 -6.33 -16.98
N LEU A 47 -3.06 -7.09 -17.57
CA LEU A 47 -2.85 -8.44 -18.04
C LEU A 47 -2.61 -8.44 -19.55
N GLU A 48 -1.94 -9.48 -20.06
CA GLU A 48 -1.62 -9.60 -21.49
C GLU A 48 -2.87 -9.73 -22.38
N ASP A 49 -3.97 -10.22 -21.81
CA ASP A 49 -5.28 -10.33 -22.47
C ASP A 49 -6.04 -8.98 -22.52
N GLY A 50 -5.43 -7.89 -22.02
CA GLY A 50 -6.01 -6.55 -21.94
C GLY A 50 -6.94 -6.32 -20.75
N ASN A 51 -7.19 -7.35 -19.93
CA ASN A 51 -7.93 -7.20 -18.67
C ASN A 51 -7.05 -6.57 -17.59
N SER A 52 -7.65 -6.14 -16.49
CA SER A 52 -6.90 -5.59 -15.34
C SER A 52 -7.27 -6.28 -14.03
N LEU A 53 -6.31 -6.38 -13.12
CA LEU A 53 -6.53 -6.74 -11.72
C LEU A 53 -6.42 -5.51 -10.83
N VAL A 54 -7.36 -5.41 -9.90
CA VAL A 54 -7.49 -4.28 -8.98
C VAL A 54 -7.71 -4.81 -7.58
N VAL A 55 -6.92 -4.33 -6.62
CA VAL A 55 -7.15 -4.61 -5.19
C VAL A 55 -7.94 -3.46 -4.56
N SER A 56 -9.07 -3.80 -3.96
CA SER A 56 -10.01 -2.84 -3.38
C SER A 56 -10.42 -3.24 -1.96
N ILE A 57 -10.89 -2.25 -1.20
CA ILE A 57 -11.45 -2.45 0.14
C ILE A 57 -12.94 -2.12 0.14
N SER A 58 -13.72 -2.92 0.85
CA SER A 58 -15.15 -2.72 1.01
C SER A 58 -15.52 -2.87 2.48
N ILE A 59 -16.32 -1.93 2.98
CA ILE A 59 -16.82 -1.97 4.35
C ILE A 59 -18.08 -2.79 4.41
N ALA A 60 -18.07 -3.71 5.36
CA ALA A 60 -19.23 -4.33 5.87
C ALA A 60 -19.97 -3.52 6.91
N VAL A 61 -21.08 -2.91 6.47
CA VAL A 61 -22.02 -2.22 7.35
C VAL A 61 -22.97 -3.24 7.99
N ASP A 62 -22.43 -4.21 8.71
CA ASP A 62 -23.18 -4.90 9.76
C ASP A 62 -22.92 -4.23 11.12
N THR A 63 -23.44 -4.81 12.20
CA THR A 63 -23.35 -4.27 13.57
C THR A 63 -21.91 -4.08 14.09
N SER A 64 -20.85 -4.45 13.34
CA SER A 64 -19.46 -4.38 13.82
C SER A 64 -18.43 -3.80 12.84
N TYR A 65 -18.82 -3.24 11.67
CA TYR A 65 -17.92 -2.59 10.70
C TYR A 65 -16.68 -3.42 10.34
N TYR A 66 -16.85 -4.49 9.57
CA TYR A 66 -15.70 -5.27 9.08
C TYR A 66 -15.19 -4.72 7.76
N LEU A 67 -13.87 -4.54 7.62
CA LEU A 67 -13.26 -4.26 6.32
C LEU A 67 -12.97 -5.58 5.62
N TYR A 68 -13.25 -5.66 4.32
CA TYR A 68 -12.89 -6.79 3.48
C TYR A 68 -12.06 -6.30 2.31
N THR A 69 -10.99 -7.04 2.01
CA THR A 69 -10.10 -6.75 0.90
C THR A 69 -10.32 -7.77 -0.20
N TYR A 70 -10.53 -7.27 -1.41
CA TYR A 70 -10.89 -8.06 -2.58
C TYR A 70 -9.92 -7.80 -3.72
N CYS A 71 -9.70 -8.82 -4.55
CA CYS A 71 -9.20 -8.63 -5.89
C CYS A 71 -10.38 -8.65 -6.87
N THR A 72 -10.40 -7.70 -7.80
CA THR A 72 -11.36 -7.66 -8.89
C THR A 72 -10.64 -7.79 -10.22
N LYS A 73 -11.14 -8.66 -11.10
CA LYS A 73 -10.76 -8.64 -12.52
C LYS A 73 -11.77 -7.81 -13.32
N LEU A 74 -11.25 -6.88 -14.10
CA LEU A 74 -12.00 -6.02 -14.99
C LEU A 74 -11.70 -6.35 -16.45
N ASP A 75 -12.70 -6.23 -17.32
CA ASP A 75 -12.49 -6.22 -18.77
C ASP A 75 -11.86 -4.89 -19.24
N PRO A 76 -11.42 -4.75 -20.51
CA PRO A 76 -10.82 -3.52 -21.01
C PRO A 76 -11.76 -2.30 -21.00
N ASN A 77 -13.07 -2.51 -20.83
CA ASN A 77 -14.07 -1.46 -20.70
C ASN A 77 -14.35 -1.10 -19.23
N GLY A 78 -13.67 -1.76 -18.28
CA GLY A 78 -13.87 -1.58 -16.83
C GLY A 78 -15.04 -2.39 -16.26
N ASN A 79 -15.64 -3.32 -17.00
CA ASN A 79 -16.71 -4.15 -16.45
C ASN A 79 -16.14 -5.24 -15.54
N VAL A 80 -16.80 -5.51 -14.42
CA VAL A 80 -16.41 -6.57 -13.49
C VAL A 80 -16.63 -7.94 -14.14
N ILE A 81 -15.53 -8.70 -14.28
CA ILE A 81 -15.56 -10.11 -14.69
C ILE A 81 -15.78 -10.99 -13.47
N TRP A 82 -14.99 -10.77 -12.41
CA TRP A 82 -15.13 -11.47 -11.12
C TRP A 82 -14.58 -10.65 -9.96
N VAL A 83 -15.01 -10.99 -8.75
CA VAL A 83 -14.51 -10.45 -7.47
C VAL A 83 -14.16 -11.62 -6.56
N LYS A 84 -12.96 -11.63 -5.98
CA LYS A 84 -12.46 -12.66 -5.07
C LYS A 84 -11.98 -12.04 -3.76
N PRO A 85 -12.33 -12.59 -2.59
CA PRO A 85 -11.73 -12.16 -1.33
C PRO A 85 -10.25 -12.56 -1.28
N ILE A 86 -9.41 -11.69 -0.70
CA ILE A 86 -7.98 -11.95 -0.51
C ILE A 86 -7.70 -12.63 0.84
N THR A 87 -8.67 -12.63 1.77
CA THR A 87 -8.52 -13.19 3.12
C THR A 87 -9.72 -14.02 3.54
N ASP A 88 -9.51 -14.82 4.60
CA ASP A 88 -10.60 -15.44 5.35
C ASP A 88 -11.44 -14.38 6.11
N SER A 89 -12.66 -14.76 6.49
CA SER A 89 -13.73 -13.84 6.91
C SER A 89 -13.61 -13.29 8.34
N VAL A 90 -12.64 -13.75 9.14
CA VAL A 90 -12.55 -13.39 10.57
C VAL A 90 -11.43 -12.38 10.84
N ASN A 91 -10.40 -12.36 9.99
CA ASN A 91 -9.30 -11.42 10.05
C ASN A 91 -9.10 -10.81 8.67
N PHE A 92 -9.07 -9.50 8.59
CA PHE A 92 -8.91 -8.82 7.31
C PHE A 92 -7.48 -8.30 7.16
N VAL A 93 -7.06 -8.15 5.90
CA VAL A 93 -5.78 -7.55 5.57
C VAL A 93 -5.98 -6.15 5.02
N TYR A 94 -5.15 -5.21 5.46
CA TYR A 94 -5.00 -3.91 4.83
C TYR A 94 -3.91 -4.04 3.75
N ALA A 95 -4.31 -4.29 2.51
CA ALA A 95 -3.36 -4.31 1.40
C ALA A 95 -2.81 -2.90 1.13
N ARG A 96 -1.53 -2.80 0.80
CA ARG A 96 -0.83 -1.53 0.53
C ARG A 96 -0.08 -1.52 -0.79
N ASP A 97 0.45 -2.66 -1.20
CA ASP A 97 1.13 -2.81 -2.49
C ASP A 97 0.76 -4.15 -3.14
N PHE A 98 0.75 -4.16 -4.47
CA PHE A 98 0.36 -5.31 -5.29
C PHE A 98 1.24 -5.36 -6.54
N GLN A 99 1.90 -6.49 -6.75
CA GLN A 99 2.87 -6.67 -7.83
C GLN A 99 2.75 -8.07 -8.46
N LYS A 100 3.17 -8.19 -9.73
CA LYS A 100 3.53 -9.50 -10.31
C LYS A 100 4.71 -10.06 -9.54
N PHE A 101 4.72 -11.37 -9.29
CA PHE A 101 5.77 -12.06 -8.57
C PHE A 101 6.29 -13.22 -9.43
N GLY A 102 7.39 -12.99 -10.15
CA GLY A 102 7.76 -13.86 -11.27
C GLY A 102 6.70 -13.87 -12.39
N ASP A 103 6.72 -14.94 -13.20
CA ASP A 103 5.85 -15.06 -14.38
C ASP A 103 4.47 -15.67 -14.06
N ASP A 104 4.34 -16.36 -12.93
CA ASP A 104 3.20 -17.24 -12.63
C ASP A 104 2.46 -16.90 -11.33
N LYS A 105 2.84 -15.83 -10.63
CA LYS A 105 2.26 -15.45 -9.34
C LYS A 105 2.05 -13.95 -9.20
N TYR A 106 1.33 -13.59 -8.16
CA TYR A 106 1.23 -12.24 -7.65
C TYR A 106 1.60 -12.18 -6.17
N ILE A 107 2.00 -11.01 -5.70
CA ILE A 107 2.29 -10.74 -4.30
C ILE A 107 1.54 -9.49 -3.83
N ILE A 108 0.98 -9.55 -2.63
CA ILE A 108 0.32 -8.44 -1.95
C ILE A 108 0.95 -8.28 -0.56
N CYS A 109 1.35 -7.07 -0.19
CA CYS A 109 1.83 -6.76 1.16
C CYS A 109 0.92 -5.77 1.89
N GLY A 110 1.03 -5.74 3.21
CA GLY A 110 0.17 -4.93 4.05
C GLY A 110 0.27 -5.27 5.54
N SER A 111 -0.88 -5.25 6.20
CA SER A 111 -1.03 -5.78 7.56
C SER A 111 -2.23 -6.70 7.67
N LYS A 112 -2.16 -7.68 8.57
CA LYS A 112 -3.29 -8.50 8.99
C LYS A 112 -3.81 -7.99 10.33
N TYR A 113 -5.09 -7.67 10.43
CA TYR A 113 -5.74 -7.22 11.66
C TYR A 113 -6.50 -8.36 12.35
N TYR A 114 -6.32 -8.46 13.66
CA TYR A 114 -6.98 -9.43 14.52
C TYR A 114 -8.04 -8.73 15.36
N ALA A 115 -9.31 -8.90 15.00
CA ALA A 115 -10.42 -8.14 15.58
C ALA A 115 -10.65 -8.41 17.07
N ASP A 116 -10.44 -9.66 17.50
CA ASP A 116 -10.57 -10.10 18.88
C ASP A 116 -9.53 -9.44 19.81
N LYS A 117 -8.32 -9.22 19.30
CA LYS A 117 -7.17 -8.75 20.07
C LYS A 117 -6.80 -7.29 19.78
N LYS A 118 -7.44 -6.66 18.78
CA LYS A 118 -7.24 -5.25 18.38
C LYS A 118 -5.79 -4.88 18.10
N TYR A 119 -5.04 -5.78 17.46
CA TYR A 119 -3.69 -5.53 16.99
C TYR A 119 -3.50 -6.02 15.56
N GLN A 120 -2.41 -5.59 14.93
CA GLN A 120 -2.02 -6.00 13.59
C GLN A 120 -0.70 -6.77 13.60
N SER A 121 -0.43 -7.48 12.52
CA SER A 121 0.91 -7.99 12.19
C SER A 121 1.25 -7.56 10.78
N TYR A 122 2.54 -7.35 10.52
CA TYR A 122 3.04 -7.25 9.16
C TYR A 122 2.64 -8.50 8.39
N TRP A 123 2.19 -8.32 7.15
CA TRP A 123 1.68 -9.41 6.34
C TRP A 123 2.03 -9.24 4.88
N TYR A 124 2.35 -10.34 4.22
CA TYR A 124 2.21 -10.45 2.78
C TYR A 124 1.68 -11.83 2.39
N GLY A 125 1.03 -11.91 1.22
CA GLY A 125 0.52 -13.13 0.63
C GLY A 125 0.97 -13.28 -0.81
N ILE A 126 1.21 -14.53 -1.21
CA ILE A 126 1.54 -14.93 -2.58
C ILE A 126 0.34 -15.67 -3.17
N PHE A 127 -0.04 -15.30 -4.38
CA PHE A 127 -1.24 -15.76 -5.05
C PHE A 127 -0.90 -16.36 -6.42
N ASP A 128 -1.68 -17.32 -6.87
CA ASP A 128 -1.60 -17.82 -8.24
C ASP A 128 -2.18 -16.82 -9.25
N LEU A 129 -2.10 -17.12 -10.55
CA LEU A 129 -2.67 -16.26 -11.60
C LEU A 129 -4.19 -16.09 -11.53
N ASN A 130 -4.88 -16.96 -10.79
CA ASN A 130 -6.31 -16.87 -10.56
C ASN A 130 -6.65 -16.10 -9.27
N MET A 131 -5.66 -15.54 -8.57
CA MET A 131 -5.81 -14.89 -7.27
C MET A 131 -6.30 -15.83 -6.16
N GLU A 132 -5.95 -17.12 -6.24
CA GLU A 132 -6.04 -18.05 -5.11
C GLU A 132 -4.77 -17.94 -4.25
N LEU A 133 -4.93 -17.92 -2.92
CA LEU A 133 -3.80 -17.83 -1.99
C LEU A 133 -2.97 -19.12 -2.04
N ILE A 134 -1.68 -18.98 -2.36
CA ILE A 134 -0.70 -20.06 -2.29
C ILE A 134 -0.14 -20.15 -0.86
N GLU A 135 0.40 -19.04 -0.37
CA GLU A 135 0.99 -18.94 0.96
C GLU A 135 0.96 -17.50 1.49
N SER A 136 1.19 -17.35 2.79
CA SER A 136 1.29 -16.03 3.41
C SER A 136 2.23 -16.04 4.60
N HIS A 137 2.86 -14.90 4.83
CA HIS A 137 3.82 -14.70 5.91
C HIS A 137 3.34 -13.60 6.86
N LEU A 138 3.61 -13.82 8.15
CA LEU A 138 3.23 -12.92 9.22
C LEU A 138 4.46 -12.61 10.07
N TYR A 139 4.69 -11.33 10.33
CA TYR A 139 5.77 -10.88 11.21
C TYR A 139 5.14 -10.06 12.36
N PRO A 140 4.79 -10.71 13.47
CA PRO A 140 4.24 -10.02 14.62
C PRO A 140 5.30 -9.13 15.27
N THR A 141 4.87 -7.98 15.77
CA THR A 141 5.71 -7.07 16.55
C THR A 141 5.05 -6.76 17.88
N SER A 142 5.75 -6.05 18.77
CA SER A 142 5.17 -5.55 20.03
C SER A 142 4.24 -4.36 19.83
N TYR A 143 4.17 -3.80 18.61
CA TYR A 143 3.38 -2.63 18.28
C TYR A 143 1.92 -3.00 18.01
N ASN A 144 1.02 -2.04 18.19
CA ASN A 144 -0.41 -2.29 17.97
C ASN A 144 -0.76 -2.37 16.48
N ARG A 145 -0.11 -1.58 15.63
CA ARG A 145 -0.49 -1.43 14.21
C ARG A 145 0.72 -1.46 13.26
N PRO A 146 1.53 -2.53 13.25
CA PRO A 146 2.55 -2.70 12.20
C PRO A 146 1.90 -2.88 10.82
N SER A 147 2.44 -2.23 9.78
CA SER A 147 1.94 -2.35 8.40
C SER A 147 3.02 -2.11 7.35
N PHE A 148 3.18 -3.05 6.41
CA PHE A 148 4.02 -2.85 5.25
C PHE A 148 3.31 -1.94 4.27
N MET A 149 3.99 -0.90 3.80
CA MET A 149 3.46 0.11 2.89
C MET A 149 3.90 -0.12 1.45
N LYS A 150 5.12 -0.65 1.25
CA LYS A 150 5.70 -0.91 -0.08
C LYS A 150 6.55 -2.16 -0.04
N MET A 151 6.67 -2.82 -1.19
CA MET A 151 7.64 -3.88 -1.41
C MET A 151 8.49 -3.67 -2.67
N LEU A 152 9.67 -4.27 -2.69
CA LEU A 152 10.52 -4.48 -3.87
C LEU A 152 10.98 -5.92 -3.94
N GLN A 153 11.12 -6.42 -5.16
CA GLN A 153 11.69 -7.73 -5.44
C GLN A 153 13.13 -7.54 -5.89
N SER A 154 14.06 -8.15 -5.17
CA SER A 154 15.47 -8.18 -5.55
C SER A 154 15.71 -9.24 -6.63
N PRO A 155 16.66 -9.05 -7.57
CA PRO A 155 17.01 -10.06 -8.57
C PRO A 155 17.44 -11.42 -7.98
N ASN A 156 17.89 -11.45 -6.73
CA ASN A 156 18.28 -12.68 -6.03
C ASN A 156 17.08 -13.43 -5.41
N GLY A 157 15.85 -12.91 -5.55
CA GLY A 157 14.63 -13.49 -4.99
C GLY A 157 14.26 -13.02 -3.58
N ASP A 158 15.09 -12.18 -2.94
CA ASP A 158 14.72 -11.52 -1.69
C ASP A 158 13.60 -10.50 -1.91
N ILE A 159 12.78 -10.28 -0.87
CA ILE A 159 11.75 -9.26 -0.87
C ILE A 159 12.12 -8.20 0.18
N ILE A 160 12.20 -6.95 -0.25
CA ILE A 160 12.45 -5.78 0.61
C ILE A 160 11.13 -5.09 0.87
N LEU A 161 10.79 -4.86 2.13
CA LEU A 161 9.52 -4.29 2.57
C LEU A 161 9.79 -3.07 3.45
N CYS A 162 9.04 -1.99 3.26
CA CYS A 162 9.08 -0.85 4.17
C CYS A 162 7.72 -0.59 4.77
N GLY A 163 7.69 0.12 5.90
CA GLY A 163 6.42 0.49 6.49
C GLY A 163 6.54 1.25 7.79
N THR A 164 5.59 0.94 8.68
CA THR A 164 5.41 1.59 9.95
C THR A 164 5.11 0.60 11.07
N ASN A 165 5.64 0.89 12.25
CA ASN A 165 5.29 0.25 13.50
C ASN A 165 4.65 1.26 14.43
N ASP A 166 3.31 1.28 14.45
CA ASP A 166 2.57 2.25 15.23
C ASP A 166 2.12 1.69 16.59
N GLN A 167 2.42 2.45 17.64
CA GLN A 167 2.02 2.20 19.02
C GLN A 167 0.86 3.14 19.38
N THR A 168 -0.26 2.58 19.82
CA THR A 168 -1.39 3.36 20.31
C THR A 168 -1.14 3.91 21.71
N ASN A 169 -1.76 5.04 22.02
CA ASN A 169 -1.71 5.64 23.34
C ASN A 169 -2.71 4.98 24.31
N ASP A 170 -2.48 5.22 25.59
CA ASP A 170 -3.19 4.62 26.70
C ASP A 170 -4.52 5.33 27.02
N ARG A 171 -4.92 6.34 26.22
CA ARG A 171 -6.10 7.18 26.47
C ARG A 171 -7.40 6.54 25.98
N GLY A 172 -7.33 5.36 25.37
CA GLY A 172 -8.49 4.62 24.86
C GLY A 172 -9.19 5.26 23.66
N ASN A 173 -8.57 6.27 23.03
CA ASN A 173 -9.13 6.98 21.87
C ASN A 173 -8.62 6.44 20.52
N GLY A 174 -7.77 5.41 20.53
CA GLY A 174 -7.19 4.81 19.33
C GLY A 174 -6.14 5.65 18.61
N ALA A 175 -5.73 6.80 19.18
CA ALA A 175 -4.68 7.62 18.59
C ALA A 175 -3.29 7.05 18.90
N SER A 176 -2.35 7.29 18.00
CA SER A 176 -0.94 6.89 18.15
C SER A 176 -0.26 7.66 19.29
N ALA A 177 0.58 6.96 20.05
CA ALA A 177 1.58 7.57 20.92
C ALA A 177 2.85 7.88 20.13
N TYR A 178 3.34 6.91 19.36
CA TYR A 178 4.49 7.04 18.47
C TYR A 178 4.43 5.96 17.38
N ALA A 179 5.22 6.12 16.32
CA ALA A 179 5.36 5.16 15.25
C ALA A 179 6.80 5.19 14.74
N ARG A 180 7.33 4.01 14.38
CA ARG A 180 8.68 3.87 13.85
C ARG A 180 8.63 3.45 12.38
N ALA A 181 9.36 4.17 11.53
CA ALA A 181 9.58 3.76 10.16
C ALA A 181 10.41 2.48 10.18
N SER A 182 10.12 1.54 9.27
CA SER A 182 10.79 0.24 9.25
C SER A 182 11.17 -0.18 7.84
N VAL A 183 12.24 -0.96 7.75
CA VAL A 183 12.59 -1.73 6.54
C VAL A 183 12.95 -3.16 6.95
N MET A 184 12.43 -4.13 6.22
CA MET A 184 12.67 -5.55 6.41
C MET A 184 13.14 -6.17 5.09
N CYS A 185 14.06 -7.12 5.17
CA CYS A 185 14.38 -8.03 4.08
C CYS A 185 14.05 -9.45 4.47
N VAL A 186 13.40 -10.17 3.57
CA VAL A 186 13.07 -11.57 3.72
C VAL A 186 13.62 -12.35 2.53
N ASP A 187 14.04 -13.58 2.77
CA ASP A 187 14.51 -14.48 1.70
C ASP A 187 13.34 -15.01 0.85
N SER A 188 13.66 -15.78 -0.20
CA SER A 188 12.69 -16.31 -1.16
C SER A 188 11.66 -17.30 -0.57
N ILE A 189 11.85 -17.74 0.68
CA ILE A 189 10.90 -18.59 1.41
C ILE A 189 10.31 -17.87 2.63
N GLY A 190 10.55 -16.56 2.74
CA GLY A 190 9.97 -15.68 3.73
C GLY A 190 10.64 -15.69 5.11
N ASN A 191 11.87 -16.16 5.26
CA ASN A 191 12.61 -15.93 6.51
C ASN A 191 13.14 -14.50 6.55
N GLN A 192 13.02 -13.84 7.70
CA GLN A 192 13.61 -12.52 7.89
C GLN A 192 15.14 -12.61 7.90
N LYS A 193 15.79 -11.93 6.94
CA LYS A 193 17.26 -11.81 6.86
C LYS A 193 17.76 -10.69 7.76
N TRP A 194 17.13 -9.52 7.67
CA TRP A 194 17.43 -8.37 8.49
C TRP A 194 16.21 -7.47 8.64
N TYR A 195 16.25 -6.59 9.64
CA TYR A 195 15.19 -5.68 9.98
C TYR A 195 15.75 -4.46 10.70
N HIS A 196 15.28 -3.27 10.30
CA HIS A 196 15.68 -2.00 10.89
C HIS A 196 14.47 -1.13 11.20
N GLU A 197 14.55 -0.43 12.32
CA GLU A 197 13.65 0.67 12.68
C GLU A 197 14.44 1.98 12.63
N PHE A 198 13.79 3.03 12.15
CA PHE A 198 14.41 4.34 11.94
C PHE A 198 13.69 5.39 12.77
N TYR A 199 14.48 6.13 13.54
CA TYR A 199 14.06 7.23 14.40
C TYR A 199 15.28 8.06 14.83
N ASP A 200 15.08 9.36 15.03
CA ASP A 200 16.17 10.26 15.45
C ASP A 200 16.41 10.22 16.97
N SER A 201 15.33 10.11 17.76
CA SER A 201 15.44 10.03 19.21
C SER A 201 14.24 9.34 19.86
N ILE A 202 14.35 9.05 21.16
CA ILE A 202 13.23 8.59 21.98
C ILE A 202 12.72 9.79 22.77
N PRO A 203 11.77 10.54 22.20
CA PRO A 203 10.56 10.89 22.92
C PRO A 203 9.33 10.24 22.28
N SER A 204 8.32 9.97 23.12
CA SER A 204 7.11 9.23 22.77
C SER A 204 6.07 10.09 22.02
N TYR A 205 6.44 10.73 20.91
CA TYR A 205 5.51 11.55 20.12
C TYR A 205 5.84 11.63 18.64
N GLU A 206 6.83 10.89 18.13
CA GLU A 206 7.18 10.91 16.70
C GLU A 206 6.43 9.81 15.96
N LEU A 207 5.90 10.14 14.77
CA LEU A 207 5.24 9.21 13.88
C LEU A 207 6.03 9.10 12.58
N ASP A 208 7.08 8.28 12.62
CA ASP A 208 7.93 7.98 11.47
C ASP A 208 7.29 6.88 10.62
N ASN A 209 7.25 7.08 9.30
CA ASN A 209 6.70 6.12 8.36
C ASN A 209 7.54 6.08 7.08
N PHE A 210 7.84 4.89 6.56
CA PHE A 210 8.28 4.73 5.17
C PHE A 210 7.13 4.29 4.28
N LEU A 211 6.95 5.00 3.17
CA LEU A 211 5.88 4.81 2.21
C LEU A 211 6.37 4.19 0.89
N ASN A 212 7.66 4.33 0.58
CA ASN A 212 8.20 3.90 -0.70
C ASN A 212 9.63 3.37 -0.58
N LEU A 213 10.02 2.59 -1.59
CA LEU A 213 11.31 1.94 -1.75
C LEU A 213 11.80 2.09 -3.19
N SER A 214 13.11 2.23 -3.40
CA SER A 214 13.77 2.06 -4.70
C SER A 214 15.15 1.42 -4.55
N PHE A 215 15.67 0.84 -5.62
CA PHE A 215 17.08 0.48 -5.72
C PHE A 215 17.86 1.58 -6.47
N ASP A 216 19.14 1.75 -6.13
CA ASP A 216 20.09 2.38 -7.05
C ASP A 216 20.78 1.34 -7.96
N ALA A 217 21.56 1.81 -8.92
CA ALA A 217 22.29 0.97 -9.87
C ALA A 217 23.32 0.02 -9.21
N MET A 218 23.67 0.24 -7.94
CA MET A 218 24.57 -0.63 -7.17
C MET A 218 23.81 -1.65 -6.29
N GLY A 219 22.47 -1.64 -6.34
CA GLY A 219 21.63 -2.50 -5.51
C GLY A 219 21.40 -1.98 -4.09
N ASN A 220 21.83 -0.76 -3.77
CA ASN A 220 21.48 -0.17 -2.48
C ASN A 220 20.00 0.20 -2.47
N ILE A 221 19.39 0.03 -1.31
CA ILE A 221 17.99 0.29 -1.05
C ILE A 221 17.83 1.71 -0.52
N TYR A 222 16.93 2.47 -1.13
CA TYR A 222 16.45 3.74 -0.63
C TYR A 222 15.04 3.56 -0.11
N ALA A 223 14.78 3.97 1.14
CA ALA A 223 13.45 4.04 1.72
C ALA A 223 13.10 5.48 2.02
N CYS A 224 11.86 5.88 1.79
CA CYS A 224 11.42 7.23 2.09
C CYS A 224 9.99 7.32 2.62
N GLY A 225 9.73 8.40 3.33
CA GLY A 225 8.39 8.78 3.75
C GLY A 225 8.42 10.07 4.54
N TYR A 226 7.74 10.09 5.67
CA TYR A 226 7.61 11.30 6.47
C TYR A 226 7.62 10.98 7.96
N SER A 227 7.97 12.00 8.74
CA SER A 227 7.85 12.04 10.18
C SER A 227 6.97 13.21 10.58
N PHE A 228 6.12 13.05 11.59
CA PHE A 228 5.42 14.19 12.18
C PHE A 228 5.24 13.99 13.68
N TRP A 229 5.08 15.10 14.39
CA TRP A 229 5.02 15.12 15.85
C TRP A 229 3.58 15.12 16.36
N VAL A 230 3.26 14.23 17.31
CA VAL A 230 2.00 14.18 18.05
C VAL A 230 2.04 15.23 19.16
N GLY A 231 1.73 16.49 18.83
CA GLY A 231 1.74 17.61 19.78
C GLY A 231 0.98 18.83 19.28
N ASN A 232 1.14 19.98 19.95
CA ASN A 232 0.39 21.21 19.61
C ASN A 232 0.80 21.86 18.27
N ASN A 233 1.92 21.44 17.67
CA ASN A 233 2.33 21.84 16.32
C ASN A 233 2.08 20.69 15.33
N ARG A 234 0.83 20.50 14.92
CA ARG A 234 0.39 19.44 14.00
C ARG A 234 0.76 19.66 12.52
N ASN A 235 1.64 20.62 12.23
CA ASN A 235 1.80 21.16 10.89
C ASN A 235 3.22 21.02 10.30
N ASN A 236 4.11 20.22 10.91
CA ASN A 236 5.39 19.90 10.27
C ASN A 236 5.46 18.41 9.99
N ASN A 237 5.29 18.07 8.71
CA ASN A 237 5.73 16.79 8.17
C ASN A 237 7.17 17.02 7.71
N ASP A 238 8.09 16.27 8.28
CA ASP A 238 9.47 16.27 7.83
C ASP A 238 9.67 15.08 6.89
N GLY A 239 10.32 15.29 5.76
CA GLY A 239 10.66 14.20 4.86
C GLY A 239 11.70 13.28 5.50
N THR A 240 11.52 11.97 5.43
CA THR A 240 12.51 11.01 5.94
C THR A 240 13.03 10.12 4.82
N ILE A 241 14.35 9.87 4.83
CA ILE A 241 15.01 9.02 3.85
C ILE A 241 16.08 8.17 4.54
N ALA A 242 16.13 6.88 4.22
CA ALA A 242 17.23 5.99 4.58
C ALA A 242 17.89 5.42 3.32
N LYS A 243 19.19 5.19 3.39
CA LYS A 243 19.92 4.36 2.44
C LYS A 243 20.52 3.16 3.18
N ILE A 244 20.31 1.99 2.62
CA ILE A 244 20.75 0.70 3.15
C ILE A 244 21.50 0.00 2.02
N ASP A 245 22.63 -0.65 2.30
CA ASP A 245 23.30 -1.46 1.29
C ASP A 245 22.54 -2.78 1.02
N GLU A 246 22.94 -3.50 -0.03
CA GLU A 246 22.31 -4.76 -0.44
C GLU A 246 22.41 -5.84 0.66
N GLN A 247 23.41 -5.77 1.54
CA GLN A 247 23.61 -6.71 2.64
C GLN A 247 22.78 -6.34 3.89
N GLY A 248 22.12 -5.19 3.88
CA GLY A 248 21.28 -4.70 4.96
C GLY A 248 21.99 -3.78 5.95
N ALA A 249 23.21 -3.30 5.68
CA ALA A 249 23.82 -2.28 6.54
C ALA A 249 23.22 -0.91 6.25
N VAL A 250 22.79 -0.21 7.30
CA VAL A 250 22.31 1.17 7.18
C VAL A 250 23.50 2.08 6.88
N LEU A 251 23.54 2.66 5.68
CA LEU A 251 24.60 3.59 5.27
C LEU A 251 24.35 4.98 5.85
N TRP A 252 23.10 5.43 5.81
CA TRP A 252 22.66 6.65 6.48
C TRP A 252 21.14 6.71 6.60
N TYR A 253 20.67 7.53 7.54
CA TYR A 253 19.29 7.94 7.71
C TYR A 253 19.26 9.46 7.91
N LYS A 254 18.31 10.13 7.25
CA LYS A 254 18.19 11.58 7.26
C LYS A 254 16.74 12.00 7.34
N ARG A 255 16.49 13.01 8.17
CA ARG A 255 15.26 13.76 8.23
C ARG A 255 15.49 15.15 7.65
N TYR A 256 14.54 15.62 6.86
CA TYR A 256 14.55 16.91 6.21
C TYR A 256 13.39 17.70 6.78
N GLU A 257 13.71 18.62 7.68
CA GLU A 257 12.71 19.49 8.30
C GLU A 257 12.07 20.37 7.23
N GLY A 258 10.75 20.27 7.09
CA GLY A 258 10.01 21.15 6.20
C GLY A 258 10.02 22.57 6.77
N LEU A 259 10.29 23.57 5.92
CA LEU A 259 9.83 24.93 6.17
C LEU A 259 8.42 25.04 5.55
N GLU A 260 7.40 24.59 6.30
CA GLU A 260 5.98 24.54 5.92
C GLU A 260 5.62 23.57 4.75
N ASP A 261 4.73 22.61 5.04
CA ASP A 261 3.94 21.79 4.10
C ASP A 261 4.64 21.13 2.89
N GLU A 262 5.66 20.29 3.13
CA GLU A 262 6.17 19.37 2.10
C GLU A 262 5.90 17.90 2.46
N GLN A 263 5.05 17.24 1.66
CA GLN A 263 4.86 15.78 1.71
C GLN A 263 5.70 15.13 0.60
N GLY A 264 6.74 14.39 0.97
CA GLY A 264 7.57 13.66 0.02
C GLY A 264 6.83 12.46 -0.58
N PHE A 265 6.36 12.58 -1.83
CA PHE A 265 5.68 11.51 -2.56
C PHE A 265 6.55 10.94 -3.69
N GLY A 266 7.58 10.17 -3.31
CA GLY A 266 8.34 9.30 -4.22
C GLY A 266 9.65 9.87 -4.76
N PHE A 267 10.49 8.97 -5.29
CA PHE A 267 11.76 9.28 -5.94
C PHE A 267 11.84 8.55 -7.28
N ILE A 268 12.57 9.14 -8.23
CA ILE A 268 13.07 8.47 -9.43
C ILE A 268 14.59 8.43 -9.26
N THR A 269 15.17 7.23 -9.27
CA THR A 269 16.61 7.04 -9.29
C THR A 269 17.04 6.76 -10.74
N GLU A 270 18.14 7.39 -11.18
CA GLU A 270 18.78 7.10 -12.48
C GLU A 270 19.66 5.84 -12.42
#